data_AF-A0A8T5A6E8-F1
#
_entry.id   AF-A0A8T5A6E8-F1
#
_cell.length_a   1.000
_cell.length_b   1.000
_cell.length_c   1.000
_cell.angle_alpha   90.00
_cell.angle_beta   90.00
_cell.angle_gamma   90.00
#
_symmetry.space_group_name_H-M   'P 1'
#
loop_
_entity.id
_entity.type
_entity.pdbx_description
1 polymer ?
#
loop_
_entity_poly.entity_id
_entity_poly.type
_entity_poly.pdbx_seq_one_letter_code
_entity_poly.pdbx_strand_id
1 'polypeptide(L)'
;QRIIFLLLFISLAYPILNPIILPMAVQDYSRMAFEFAESIPAGSVVLFEGGNTAATYPQTGPGMEAQIYHMFIKGVKIVFFSIGAEQQIWTQKAIDAAISKLPPGVQ
;
A
#
# COMPACT_ATOMS: atom_id res chain seq x y z
N GLN A 1 25.07 -35.18 4.51
CA GLN A 1 24.18 -34.60 3.47
C GLN A 1 22.76 -34.39 3.97
N ARG A 2 22.05 -35.41 4.49
CA ARG A 2 20.65 -35.29 4.98
C ARG A 2 20.40 -34.22 6.05
N ILE A 3 21.36 -34.04 6.98
CA ILE A 3 21.26 -33.03 8.06
C ILE A 3 21.32 -31.60 7.51
N ILE A 4 22.13 -31.37 6.47
CA ILE A 4 22.24 -30.04 5.83
C ILE A 4 20.92 -29.70 5.12
N PHE A 5 20.30 -30.65 4.44
CA PHE A 5 18.98 -30.45 3.82
C PHE A 5 17.88 -30.20 4.86
N LEU A 6 17.94 -30.88 6.01
CA LEU A 6 16.96 -30.68 7.08
C LEU A 6 17.13 -29.32 7.76
N LEU A 7 18.37 -28.87 7.98
CA LEU A 7 18.65 -27.50 8.47
C LEU A 7 18.22 -26.44 7.45
N LEU A 8 18.50 -26.65 6.16
CA LEU A 8 18.05 -25.74 5.10
C LEU A 8 16.52 -25.65 5.07
N PHE A 9 15.83 -26.79 5.17
CA PHE A 9 14.38 -26.86 5.21
C PHE A 9 13.80 -26.09 6.40
N ILE A 10 14.37 -26.27 7.60
CA ILE A 10 13.94 -25.52 8.79
C ILE A 10 14.23 -24.01 8.62
N SER A 11 15.40 -23.64 8.12
CA SER A 11 15.78 -22.24 7.89
C SER A 11 14.91 -21.53 6.85
N LEU A 12 14.36 -22.25 5.87
CA LEU A 12 13.39 -21.72 4.89
C LEU A 12 11.95 -21.73 5.43
N ALA A 13 11.57 -22.78 6.17
CA ALA A 13 10.24 -22.90 6.74
C ALA A 13 9.99 -21.86 7.86
N TYR A 14 11.02 -21.53 8.64
CA TYR A 14 10.91 -20.59 9.74
C TYR A 14 10.43 -19.19 9.34
N PRO A 15 11.03 -18.48 8.36
CA PRO A 15 10.55 -17.16 7.93
C PRO A 15 9.18 -17.19 7.23
N ILE A 16 8.77 -18.34 6.70
CA ILE A 16 7.44 -18.53 6.09
C ILE A 16 6.36 -18.70 7.18
N LEU A 17 6.65 -19.48 8.23
CA LEU A 17 5.73 -19.73 9.34
C LEU A 17 5.67 -18.58 10.34
N ASN A 18 6.80 -17.91 10.57
CA ASN A 18 6.90 -16.70 11.38
C ASN A 18 7.36 -15.56 10.47
N PRO A 19 6.45 -14.67 9.99
CA PRO A 19 6.84 -13.55 9.16
C PRO A 19 7.80 -12.66 9.94
N ILE A 20 9.09 -12.79 9.64
CA ILE A 20 10.13 -11.94 10.21
C ILE A 20 9.89 -10.55 9.62
N ILE A 21 9.45 -9.61 10.45
CA ILE A 21 9.34 -8.21 10.07
C ILE A 21 10.76 -7.68 9.95
N LEU A 22 11.27 -7.66 8.73
CA LEU A 22 12.57 -7.07 8.44
C LEU A 22 12.40 -5.53 8.51
N PRO A 23 13.25 -4.83 9.28
CA PRO A 23 13.24 -3.37 9.29
C PRO A 23 13.73 -2.89 7.92
N MET A 24 12.78 -2.52 7.06
CA MET A 24 13.07 -1.91 5.77
C MET A 24 13.42 -0.44 5.99
N ALA A 25 14.57 -0.02 5.48
CA ALA A 25 14.93 1.39 5.47
C ALA A 25 13.94 2.17 4.57
N VAL A 26 13.52 3.35 5.05
CA VAL A 26 12.69 4.26 4.25
C VAL A 26 13.52 4.75 3.07
N GLN A 27 13.06 4.48 1.85
CA GLN A 27 13.71 4.95 0.63
C GLN A 27 13.43 6.43 0.39
N ASP A 28 14.36 7.13 -0.25
CA ASP A 28 14.22 8.56 -0.56
C ASP A 28 12.96 8.85 -1.39
N TYR A 29 12.64 7.98 -2.36
CA TYR A 29 11.42 8.10 -3.15
C TYR A 29 10.13 8.00 -2.31
N SER A 30 10.11 7.11 -1.30
CA SER A 30 8.97 6.99 -0.39
C SER A 30 8.81 8.25 0.47
N ARG A 31 9.93 8.85 0.91
CA ARG A 31 9.91 10.10 1.66
C ARG A 31 9.40 11.26 0.81
N MET A 32 9.89 11.41 -0.42
CA MET A 32 9.42 12.46 -1.33
C MET A 32 7.92 12.35 -1.63
N ALA A 33 7.41 11.13 -1.85
CA ALA A 33 5.98 10.91 -2.06
C ALA A 33 5.15 11.29 -0.82
N PHE A 34 5.63 10.94 0.37
CA PHE A 34 4.99 11.32 1.62
C PHE A 34 4.99 12.85 1.83
N GLU A 35 6.13 13.52 1.63
CA GLU A 35 6.26 14.97 1.76
C GLU A 35 5.38 15.72 0.74
N PHE A 36 5.25 15.19 -0.48
CA PHE A 36 4.33 15.73 -1.48
C PHE A 36 2.87 15.63 -1.02
N ALA A 37 2.43 14.45 -0.58
CA ALA A 37 1.09 14.28 -0.02
C ALA A 37 0.89 15.19 1.21
N GLU A 38 1.93 15.39 2.01
CA GLU A 38 1.89 16.25 3.19
C GLU A 38 1.88 17.76 2.87
N SER A 39 2.36 18.15 1.69
CA SER A 39 2.27 19.54 1.23
C SER A 39 0.85 19.96 0.81
N ILE A 40 -0.04 19.01 0.52
CA ILE A 40 -1.40 19.28 0.01
C ILE A 40 -2.29 19.83 1.14
N PRO A 41 -2.90 21.02 1.00
CA PRO A 41 -3.78 21.57 2.03
C PRO A 41 -5.05 20.73 2.25
N ALA A 42 -5.52 20.63 3.50
CA ALA A 42 -6.80 20.00 3.85
C ALA A 42 -7.97 20.64 3.08
N GLY A 43 -8.95 19.83 2.68
CA GLY A 43 -10.10 20.27 1.86
C GLY A 43 -9.81 20.46 0.36
N SER A 44 -8.56 20.31 -0.08
CA SER A 44 -8.22 20.35 -1.51
C SER A 44 -8.79 19.14 -2.26
N VAL A 45 -9.04 19.30 -3.55
CA VAL A 45 -9.47 18.20 -4.44
C VAL A 45 -8.26 17.66 -5.18
N VAL A 46 -7.97 16.37 -5.03
CA VAL A 46 -6.84 15.69 -5.67
C VAL A 46 -7.35 14.61 -6.60
N LEU A 47 -6.83 14.60 -7.83
CA LEU A 47 -7.05 13.53 -8.78
C LEU A 47 -6.03 12.41 -8.51
N PHE A 48 -6.50 11.21 -8.23
CA PHE A 48 -5.68 10.04 -7.92
C PHE A 48 -5.83 8.98 -9.00
N GLU A 49 -4.72 8.64 -9.65
CA GLU A 49 -4.67 7.57 -10.65
C GLU A 49 -4.49 6.22 -9.95
N GLY A 50 -5.43 5.31 -10.21
CA GLY A 50 -5.36 3.94 -9.75
C GLY A 50 -4.78 3.05 -10.83
N GLY A 51 -3.44 2.93 -10.90
CA GLY A 51 -2.73 2.26 -12.00
C GLY A 51 -2.36 0.80 -11.77
N ASN A 52 -2.75 0.20 -10.65
CA ASN A 52 -2.35 -1.15 -10.30
C ASN A 52 -3.08 -2.21 -11.14
N THR A 53 -2.32 -3.18 -11.64
CA THR A 53 -2.83 -4.38 -12.31
C THR A 53 -2.55 -5.60 -11.43
N ALA A 54 -3.02 -6.79 -11.83
CA ALA A 54 -2.77 -8.02 -11.10
C ALA A 54 -1.27 -8.30 -10.94
N ALA A 55 -0.45 -7.87 -11.91
CA ALA A 55 0.99 -8.03 -11.89
C ALA A 55 1.69 -7.08 -10.90
N THR A 56 1.18 -5.86 -10.73
CA THR A 56 1.84 -4.84 -9.90
C THR A 56 1.28 -4.77 -8.47
N TYR A 57 0.03 -5.18 -8.26
CA TYR A 57 -0.65 -5.13 -6.96
C TYR A 57 0.18 -5.70 -5.78
N PRO A 58 0.88 -6.85 -5.88
CA PRO A 58 1.67 -7.37 -4.76
C PRO A 58 2.79 -6.44 -4.30
N GLN A 59 3.30 -5.59 -5.20
CA GLN A 59 4.44 -4.71 -4.94
C GLN A 59 3.99 -3.28 -4.58
N THR A 60 2.95 -2.77 -5.25
CA THR A 60 2.53 -1.37 -5.17
C THR A 60 1.17 -1.18 -4.49
N GLY A 61 0.41 -2.26 -4.26
CA GLY A 61 -0.90 -2.24 -3.61
C GLY A 61 -0.87 -1.65 -2.19
N PRO A 62 0.00 -2.15 -1.28
CA PRO A 62 0.08 -1.62 0.08
C PRO A 62 0.46 -0.13 0.12
N GLY A 63 1.31 0.33 -0.80
CA GLY A 63 1.68 1.73 -0.92
C GLY A 63 0.52 2.62 -1.37
N MET A 64 -0.31 2.13 -2.30
CA MET A 64 -1.53 2.82 -2.72
C MET A 64 -2.53 2.94 -1.57
N GLU A 65 -2.79 1.87 -0.82
CA GLU A 65 -3.67 1.89 0.36
C GLU A 65 -3.19 2.91 1.41
N ALA A 66 -1.89 2.94 1.69
CA ALA A 66 -1.31 3.87 2.67
C ALA A 66 -1.46 5.34 2.25
N GLN A 67 -1.27 5.65 0.97
CA GLN A 67 -1.45 7.01 0.44
C GLN A 67 -2.91 7.46 0.50
N ILE A 68 -3.84 6.58 0.11
CA ILE A 68 -5.29 6.86 0.18
C ILE A 68 -5.70 7.12 1.63
N TYR A 69 -5.24 6.26 2.56
CA TYR A 69 -5.50 6.41 3.99
C TYR A 69 -4.97 7.73 4.55
N HIS A 70 -3.74 8.12 4.21
CA HIS A 70 -3.13 9.38 4.65
C HIS A 70 -3.91 10.60 4.15
N MET A 71 -4.31 10.60 2.87
CA MET A 71 -5.10 11.68 2.28
C MET A 71 -6.49 11.80 2.91
N PHE A 72 -7.16 10.68 3.22
CA PHE A 72 -8.45 10.70 3.90
C PHE A 72 -8.35 11.25 5.32
N ILE A 73 -7.36 10.82 6.12
CA ILE A 73 -7.13 11.37 7.47
C ILE A 73 -6.94 12.88 7.45
N LYS A 74 -6.28 13.39 6.42
CA LYS A 74 -6.03 14.82 6.25
C LYS A 74 -7.27 15.62 5.82
N GLY A 75 -8.38 14.94 5.48
CA GLY A 75 -9.58 15.59 4.97
C GLY A 75 -9.41 16.12 3.54
N VAL A 76 -8.54 15.50 2.74
CA VAL A 76 -8.41 15.79 1.30
C VAL A 76 -9.52 15.06 0.55
N LYS A 77 -10.16 15.74 -0.42
CA LYS A 77 -11.17 15.13 -1.29
C LYS A 77 -10.49 14.45 -2.46
N ILE A 78 -10.63 13.13 -2.57
CA ILE A 78 -9.95 12.35 -3.62
C ILE A 78 -10.95 11.99 -4.72
N VAL A 79 -10.58 12.27 -5.97
CA VAL A 79 -11.28 11.78 -7.16
C VAL A 79 -10.44 10.68 -7.79
N PHE A 80 -10.96 9.47 -7.83
CA PHE A 80 -10.27 8.32 -8.41
C PHE A 80 -10.54 8.23 -9.90
N PHE A 81 -9.50 7.94 -10.68
CA PHE A 81 -9.64 7.54 -12.07
C PHE A 81 -8.68 6.38 -12.39
N SER A 82 -9.09 5.52 -13.30
CA SER A 82 -8.28 4.39 -13.79
C SER A 82 -8.31 4.41 -15.32
N ILE A 83 -7.17 4.12 -15.95
CA ILE A 83 -7.03 4.16 -17.41
C ILE A 83 -7.66 2.90 -18.04
N GLY A 84 -7.55 1.75 -17.37
CA GLY A 84 -8.07 0.46 -17.82
C GLY A 84 -9.11 -0.15 -16.88
N ALA A 85 -9.95 -1.03 -17.42
CA ALA A 85 -10.99 -1.73 -16.67
C ALA A 85 -10.43 -2.65 -15.57
N GLU A 86 -9.28 -3.29 -15.83
CA GLU A 86 -8.59 -4.11 -14.81
C GLU A 86 -8.14 -3.26 -13.62
N GLN A 87 -7.57 -2.10 -13.91
CA GLN A 87 -7.01 -1.20 -12.91
C GLN A 87 -8.08 -0.66 -11.96
N GLN A 88 -9.30 -0.46 -12.46
CA GLN A 88 -10.44 -0.04 -11.66
C GLN A 88 -10.75 -1.04 -10.53
N ILE A 89 -10.63 -2.35 -10.78
CA ILE A 89 -10.92 -3.40 -9.79
C ILE A 89 -9.94 -3.30 -8.61
N TRP A 90 -8.66 -3.14 -8.91
CA TRP A 90 -7.61 -3.02 -7.88
C TRP A 90 -7.70 -1.71 -7.11
N THR A 91 -8.10 -0.64 -7.80
CA THR A 91 -8.32 0.68 -7.20
C THR A 91 -9.49 0.62 -6.22
N GLN A 92 -10.60 0.01 -6.60
CA GLN A 92 -11.75 -0.19 -5.71
C GLN A 92 -11.35 -0.99 -4.47
N LYS A 93 -10.61 -2.08 -4.66
CA LYS A 93 -10.10 -2.89 -3.54
C LYS A 93 -9.21 -2.09 -2.59
N ALA A 94 -8.35 -1.22 -3.11
CA ALA A 94 -7.50 -0.36 -2.30
C ALA A 94 -8.31 0.69 -1.53
N ILE A 95 -9.35 1.25 -2.14
CA ILE A 95 -10.29 2.18 -1.49
C ILE A 95 -11.01 1.49 -0.34
N ASP A 96 -11.60 0.32 -0.59
CA ASP A 96 -12.33 -0.45 0.43
C ASP A 96 -11.42 -0.82 1.61
N ALA A 97 -10.18 -1.24 1.31
CA ALA A 97 -9.18 -1.56 2.32
C ALA A 97 -8.78 -0.32 3.14
N ALA A 98 -8.59 0.83 2.50
CA ALA A 98 -8.27 2.08 3.19
C ALA A 98 -9.43 2.52 4.09
N ILE A 99 -10.67 2.51 3.59
CA ILE A 99 -11.87 2.89 4.35
C ILE A 99 -12.08 1.98 5.56
N SER A 100 -11.87 0.67 5.42
CA SER A 100 -12.01 -0.28 6.53
C SER A 100 -11.06 -0.02 7.70
N LYS A 101 -9.93 0.65 7.43
CA LYS A 101 -8.90 1.00 8.42
C LYS A 101 -9.08 2.41 8.99
N LEU A 102 -9.97 3.23 8.42
CA LEU A 102 -10.16 4.62 8.85
C LEU A 102 -10.78 4.72 10.25
N PRO A 103 -10.38 5.72 11.06
CA PRO A 103 -11.03 6.00 12.33
C PRO A 103 -12.51 6.39 12.13
N PRO A 104 -13.41 6.07 13.09
CA PRO A 104 -14.80 6.52 13.03
C PRO A 104 -14.87 8.05 13.01
N GLY A 105 -15.51 8.63 11.98
CA GLY A 105 -15.71 10.07 11.84
C GLY A 105 -14.90 10.77 10.73
N VAL A 106 -14.05 10.03 10.02
CA VAL A 106 -13.35 10.51 8.81
C VAL A 106 -14.03 9.91 7.58
N GLN A 107 -15.05 10.60 7.05
CA GLN A 107 -15.70 10.30 5.75
C GLN A 107 -15.99 11.60 5.00
#